data_AF-A0A663DSI5-F1
#
_entry.id   AF-A0A663DSI5-F1
#
_cell.length_a   1.000
_cell.length_b   1.000
_cell.length_c   1.000
_cell.angle_alpha   90.00
_cell.angle_beta   90.00
_cell.angle_gamma   90.00
#
_symmetry.space_group_name_H-M   'P 1'
#
loop_
_entity.id
_entity.type
_entity.pdbx_description
1 polymer ?
#
loop_
_entity_poly.entity_id
_entity_poly.type
_entity_poly.pdbx_seq_one_letter_code
_entity_poly.pdbx_strand_id
1 'polypeptide(L)'
;MNQGLIVKSHGIRLLEAQIATGGIIDPVHSHRIPVEVAYRRGYFDQEMNQILSDPSDDTKGFFDPNTHENLTYMQLLERCVQDSETGLYMLQVVQKGGMYFYIDELTKKVLCSKTLKVKIGKFKDQTVSIWEILCSHYISEQIRKELVMQYKCKTLTLEDLIAVIFKIIEDTEQRAEALKVKGLRGDKTLDQLQDGSLTLASLTKRDTIKRYLDGTGCIAGVLLPSKKEKMSIYQALKKGLLTEQCALGLLEAQAATGFLIDPLKNKKLSVDEAVTSGLVGSNLHKNLLLAEKAVTGYTDPHTGNKISLFQAIRQKITVKEHGTHLLEAQLATGGVIDPMHSHRLPVEVAYRRGYLDDDMFLLLSDPDHGSKGFIDPNTREKISYSQLLQRCYKDRDTGLYLLQVMEKEDDYFYIDEQTKNALLSTKVQVPVGKYKGQVAYRRGYFDQEMNQILSDPSDDTKGFFDPNTHENLTYMQLLRRCVSAGGF
;
A
#
# COMPACT_ATOMS: atom_id res chain seq x y z
N MET A 1 10.90 -41.62 28.99
CA MET A 1 10.36 -43.00 28.84
C MET A 1 11.45 -44.02 29.13
N ASN A 2 12.56 -44.03 28.39
CA ASN A 2 13.63 -45.04 28.52
C ASN A 2 14.31 -45.10 29.90
N GLN A 3 14.37 -43.97 30.61
CA GLN A 3 14.89 -43.89 31.99
C GLN A 3 13.83 -44.18 33.07
N GLY A 4 12.62 -44.62 32.70
CA GLY A 4 11.53 -44.90 33.65
C GLY A 4 10.88 -43.67 34.30
N LEU A 5 11.31 -42.46 33.97
CA LEU A 5 10.81 -41.20 34.57
C LEU A 5 9.36 -40.85 34.21
N ILE A 6 8.81 -41.46 33.15
CA ILE A 6 7.43 -41.25 32.71
C ILE A 6 6.90 -42.56 32.13
N VAL A 7 5.64 -42.88 32.45
CA VAL A 7 4.92 -44.04 31.91
C VAL A 7 4.83 -43.92 30.39
N LYS A 8 5.10 -45.02 29.66
CA LYS A 8 5.16 -45.04 28.18
C LYS A 8 3.91 -44.43 27.54
N SER A 9 2.71 -44.80 28.00
CA SER A 9 1.43 -44.29 27.49
C SER A 9 1.26 -42.77 27.68
N HIS A 10 1.70 -42.21 28.81
CA HIS A 10 1.68 -40.76 29.02
C HIS A 10 2.68 -40.05 28.09
N GLY A 11 3.87 -40.64 27.89
CA GLY A 11 4.85 -40.12 26.94
C GLY A 11 4.33 -40.09 25.50
N ILE A 12 3.63 -41.14 25.05
CA ILE A 12 3.00 -41.20 23.73
C ILE A 12 1.98 -40.06 23.57
N ARG A 13 1.09 -39.85 24.55
CA ARG A 13 0.09 -38.75 24.52
C ARG A 13 0.72 -37.37 24.41
N LEU A 14 1.83 -37.14 25.11
CA LEU A 14 2.54 -35.86 25.05
C LEU A 14 3.18 -35.63 23.68
N LEU A 15 3.76 -36.66 23.07
CA LEU A 15 4.34 -36.57 21.72
C LEU A 15 3.24 -36.36 20.67
N GLU A 16 2.13 -37.07 20.78
CA GLU A 16 0.99 -36.95 19.86
C GLU A 16 0.39 -35.53 19.89
N ALA A 17 0.18 -34.96 21.09
CA ALA A 17 -0.27 -33.57 21.23
C ALA A 17 0.74 -32.55 20.65
N GLN A 18 2.05 -32.80 20.76
CA GLN A 18 3.06 -31.95 20.15
C GLN A 18 3.01 -31.99 18.63
N ILE A 19 2.96 -33.18 18.04
CA ILE A 19 2.85 -33.37 16.58
C ILE A 19 1.61 -32.64 16.05
N ALA A 20 0.46 -32.87 16.70
CA ALA A 20 -0.81 -32.25 16.37
C ALA A 20 -0.77 -30.71 16.38
N THR A 21 0.11 -30.12 17.19
CA THR A 21 0.22 -28.67 17.39
C THR A 21 1.45 -28.05 16.71
N GLY A 22 2.04 -28.73 15.72
CA GLY A 22 3.07 -28.14 14.86
C GLY A 22 4.48 -28.74 15.01
N GLY A 23 4.60 -29.93 15.57
CA GLY A 23 5.87 -30.68 15.62
C GLY A 23 6.43 -30.83 17.03
N ILE A 24 7.56 -31.55 17.13
CA ILE A 24 8.16 -32.00 18.38
C ILE A 24 8.96 -30.87 19.03
N ILE A 25 8.85 -30.72 20.34
CA ILE A 25 9.57 -29.70 21.09
C ILE A 25 11.02 -30.15 21.29
N ASP A 26 11.96 -29.30 20.92
CA ASP A 26 13.35 -29.36 21.35
C ASP A 26 13.48 -28.72 22.74
N PRO A 27 13.68 -29.50 23.82
CA PRO A 27 13.68 -28.96 25.17
C PRO A 27 14.94 -28.14 25.48
N VAL A 28 16.02 -28.26 24.69
CA VAL A 28 17.26 -27.51 24.89
C VAL A 28 17.19 -26.15 24.23
N HIS A 29 16.58 -26.09 23.04
CA HIS A 29 16.55 -24.89 22.20
C HIS A 29 15.17 -24.22 22.13
N SER A 30 14.19 -24.72 22.88
CA SER A 30 12.85 -24.13 23.07
C SER A 30 12.10 -23.78 21.78
N HIS A 31 12.21 -24.62 20.75
CA HIS A 31 11.47 -24.48 19.49
C HIS A 31 10.90 -25.82 19.03
N ARG A 32 9.96 -25.78 18.08
CA ARG A 32 9.41 -26.99 17.45
C ARG A 32 10.24 -27.39 16.23
N ILE A 33 10.45 -28.68 16.09
CA ILE A 33 11.11 -29.29 14.94
C ILE A 33 10.16 -30.26 14.22
N PRO A 34 10.29 -30.40 12.89
CA PRO A 34 9.54 -31.42 12.14
C PRO A 34 9.80 -32.83 12.69
N VAL A 35 8.79 -33.70 12.57
CA VAL A 35 8.83 -35.06 13.12
C VAL A 35 10.01 -35.86 12.54
N GLU A 36 10.26 -35.72 11.24
CA GLU A 36 11.36 -36.40 10.55
C GLU A 36 12.74 -35.90 11.01
N VAL A 37 12.83 -34.66 11.49
CA VAL A 37 14.07 -34.10 12.04
C VAL A 37 14.27 -34.58 13.47
N ALA A 38 13.21 -34.63 14.27
CA ALA A 38 13.23 -35.17 15.63
C ALA A 38 13.67 -36.65 15.64
N TYR A 39 13.13 -37.45 14.72
CA TYR A 39 13.52 -38.84 14.53
C TYR A 39 15.01 -38.97 14.15
N ARG A 40 15.48 -38.20 13.15
CA ARG A 40 16.90 -38.19 12.74
C ARG A 40 17.85 -37.74 13.84
N ARG A 41 17.40 -36.86 14.75
CA ARG A 41 18.17 -36.40 15.92
C ARG A 41 18.09 -37.37 17.11
N GLY A 42 17.38 -38.49 16.98
CA GLY A 42 17.29 -39.53 18.01
C GLY A 42 16.42 -39.13 19.21
N TYR A 43 15.46 -38.22 19.03
CA TYR A 43 14.55 -37.82 20.12
C TYR A 43 13.61 -38.97 20.53
N PHE A 44 13.31 -39.83 19.58
CA PHE A 44 12.60 -41.08 19.77
C PHE A 44 13.09 -42.09 18.72
N ASP A 45 12.88 -43.37 19.00
CA ASP A 45 13.35 -44.49 18.19
C ASP A 45 12.37 -44.86 17.06
N GLN A 46 12.74 -45.86 16.28
CA GLN A 46 11.96 -46.33 15.14
C GLN A 46 10.60 -46.89 15.55
N GLU A 47 10.56 -47.61 16.68
CA GLU A 47 9.31 -48.17 17.23
C GLU A 47 8.33 -47.04 17.56
N MET A 48 8.79 -46.01 18.29
CA MET A 48 7.97 -44.85 18.61
C MET A 48 7.54 -44.07 17.36
N ASN A 49 8.42 -43.95 16.36
CA ASN A 49 8.06 -43.29 15.10
C ASN A 49 6.93 -44.05 14.36
N GLN A 50 6.94 -45.39 14.41
CA GLN A 50 5.86 -46.20 13.85
C GLN A 50 4.56 -46.02 14.62
N ILE A 51 4.61 -46.05 15.97
CA ILE A 51 3.45 -45.81 16.83
C ILE A 51 2.83 -44.43 16.55
N LEU A 52 3.63 -43.38 16.41
CA LEU A 52 3.15 -42.02 16.17
C LEU A 52 2.65 -41.79 14.73
N SER A 53 3.06 -42.65 13.78
CA SER A 53 2.62 -42.59 12.39
C SER A 53 1.34 -43.39 12.15
N ASP A 54 0.97 -44.31 13.04
CA ASP A 54 -0.20 -45.18 12.94
C ASP A 54 -1.33 -44.70 13.87
N PRO A 55 -2.50 -44.30 13.36
CA PRO A 55 -3.66 -43.90 14.16
C PRO A 55 -4.40 -45.11 14.79
N SER A 56 -3.66 -46.09 15.32
CA SER A 56 -4.16 -47.27 16.02
C SER A 56 -4.53 -46.97 17.49
N ASP A 57 -4.96 -47.98 18.25
CA ASP A 57 -5.45 -47.83 19.63
C ASP A 57 -4.42 -47.16 20.57
N ASP A 58 -3.13 -47.38 20.32
CA ASP A 58 -2.04 -46.85 21.17
C ASP A 58 -1.91 -45.32 21.16
N THR A 59 -2.44 -44.64 20.13
CA THR A 59 -2.42 -43.16 20.02
C THR A 59 -3.74 -42.51 20.44
N LYS A 60 -4.82 -43.28 20.66
CA LYS A 60 -6.13 -42.78 21.09
C LYS A 60 -6.21 -42.54 22.59
N GLY A 61 -5.32 -41.72 23.09
CA GLY A 61 -5.17 -41.46 24.53
C GLY A 61 -6.06 -40.36 25.10
N PHE A 62 -6.82 -39.64 24.27
CA PHE A 62 -7.62 -38.49 24.67
C PHE A 62 -9.11 -38.83 24.71
N PHE A 63 -9.82 -38.28 25.69
CA PHE A 63 -11.21 -38.61 25.93
C PHE A 63 -12.11 -37.43 25.58
N ASP A 64 -13.09 -37.66 24.70
CA ASP A 64 -14.13 -36.66 24.42
C ASP A 64 -15.24 -36.75 25.50
N PRO A 65 -15.43 -35.70 26.33
CA PRO A 65 -16.42 -35.71 27.40
C PRO A 65 -17.87 -35.76 26.91
N ASN A 66 -18.14 -35.49 25.62
CA ASN A 66 -19.50 -35.48 25.07
C ASN A 66 -19.90 -36.81 24.46
N THR A 67 -18.98 -37.47 23.74
CA THR A 67 -19.23 -38.75 23.05
C THR A 67 -18.75 -39.96 23.84
N HIS A 68 -17.93 -39.74 24.87
CA HIS A 68 -17.24 -40.78 25.64
C HIS A 68 -16.30 -41.66 24.79
N GLU A 69 -15.86 -41.17 23.64
CA GLU A 69 -14.93 -41.86 22.74
C GLU A 69 -13.47 -41.57 23.11
N ASN A 70 -12.61 -42.57 22.89
CA ASN A 70 -11.16 -42.40 22.90
C ASN A 70 -10.68 -41.97 21.51
N LEU A 71 -9.97 -40.85 21.45
CA LEU A 71 -9.53 -40.16 20.25
C LEU A 71 -8.05 -39.82 20.32
N THR A 72 -7.46 -39.56 19.16
CA THR A 72 -6.20 -38.81 19.05
C THR A 72 -6.43 -37.34 19.41
N TYR A 73 -5.40 -36.62 19.84
CA TYR A 73 -5.48 -35.18 20.08
C TYR A 73 -5.86 -34.42 18.82
N MET A 74 -5.39 -34.83 17.64
CA MET A 74 -5.82 -34.24 16.37
C MET A 74 -7.33 -34.36 16.16
N GLN A 75 -7.90 -35.54 16.38
CA GLN A 75 -9.35 -35.76 16.26
C GLN A 75 -10.13 -34.95 17.29
N LEU A 76 -9.60 -34.76 18.51
CA LEU A 76 -10.22 -33.93 19.53
C LEU A 76 -10.14 -32.43 19.16
N LEU A 77 -9.02 -31.97 18.62
CA LEU A 77 -8.85 -30.60 18.11
C LEU A 77 -9.82 -30.28 16.97
N GLU A 78 -10.06 -31.23 16.05
CA GLU A 78 -11.05 -31.07 14.98
C GLU A 78 -12.48 -30.87 15.51
N ARG A 79 -12.76 -31.28 16.76
CA ARG A 79 -14.05 -31.09 17.43
C ARG A 79 -14.14 -29.78 18.23
N CYS A 80 -13.04 -29.05 18.38
CA CYS A 80 -13.03 -27.76 19.07
C CYS A 80 -13.67 -26.64 18.22
N VAL A 81 -14.01 -25.52 18.88
CA VAL A 81 -14.34 -24.25 18.23
C VAL A 81 -13.19 -23.29 18.45
N GLN A 82 -12.74 -22.63 17.40
CA GLN A 82 -11.77 -21.55 17.56
C GLN A 82 -12.48 -20.29 18.06
N ASP A 83 -12.03 -19.75 19.18
CA ASP A 83 -12.49 -18.47 19.70
C ASP A 83 -12.02 -17.34 18.78
N SER A 84 -12.94 -16.48 18.33
CA SER A 84 -12.64 -15.46 17.31
C SER A 84 -11.78 -14.31 17.82
N GLU A 85 -11.75 -14.06 19.13
CA GLU A 85 -10.98 -12.96 19.72
C GLU A 85 -9.54 -13.39 20.05
N THR A 86 -9.38 -14.59 20.60
CA THR A 86 -8.09 -15.09 21.10
C THR A 86 -7.40 -16.07 20.15
N GLY A 87 -8.14 -16.65 19.20
CA GLY A 87 -7.65 -17.71 18.32
C GLY A 87 -7.44 -19.06 19.01
N LEU A 88 -7.85 -19.20 20.28
CA LEU A 88 -7.70 -20.43 21.06
C LEU A 88 -8.74 -21.48 20.66
N TYR A 89 -8.36 -22.76 20.68
CA TYR A 89 -9.27 -23.88 20.45
C TYR A 89 -10.00 -24.25 21.75
N MET A 90 -11.31 -24.07 21.76
CA MET A 90 -12.20 -24.36 22.88
C MET A 90 -12.92 -25.69 22.66
N LEU A 91 -12.66 -26.68 23.53
CA LEU A 91 -13.42 -27.92 23.57
C LEU A 91 -14.81 -27.64 24.16
N GLN A 92 -15.85 -27.86 23.37
CA GLN A 92 -17.23 -27.69 23.85
C GLN A 92 -17.57 -28.81 24.83
N VAL A 93 -18.04 -28.47 26.02
CA VAL A 93 -18.55 -29.43 27.00
C VAL A 93 -20.04 -29.16 27.19
N VAL A 94 -20.87 -30.08 26.73
CA VAL A 94 -22.32 -29.95 26.74
C VAL A 94 -22.89 -30.56 28.02
N GLN A 95 -23.91 -29.93 28.62
CA GLN A 95 -24.59 -30.50 29.79
C GLN A 95 -25.26 -31.82 29.43
N LYS A 96 -25.43 -32.70 30.43
CA LYS A 96 -26.01 -34.05 30.25
C LYS A 96 -27.42 -33.94 29.64
N GLY A 97 -27.56 -34.39 28.38
CA GLY A 97 -28.81 -34.30 27.60
C GLY A 97 -28.88 -33.13 26.60
N GLY A 98 -27.86 -32.27 26.55
CA GLY A 98 -27.74 -31.25 25.51
C GLY A 98 -27.24 -31.82 24.18
N MET A 99 -27.58 -31.14 23.08
CA MET A 99 -27.16 -31.54 21.74
C MET A 99 -25.69 -31.16 21.51
N TYR A 100 -24.84 -32.17 21.31
CA TYR A 100 -23.45 -31.99 20.91
C TYR A 100 -23.30 -32.19 19.39
N PHE A 101 -22.90 -31.13 18.67
CA PHE A 101 -22.71 -31.18 17.23
C PHE A 101 -21.23 -31.27 16.87
N TYR A 102 -20.88 -32.32 16.12
CA TYR A 102 -19.61 -32.45 15.43
C TYR A 102 -19.83 -33.06 14.04
N ILE A 103 -18.89 -32.79 13.14
CA ILE A 103 -18.89 -33.36 11.79
C ILE A 103 -18.22 -34.73 11.89
N ASP A 104 -19.04 -35.79 11.90
CA ASP A 104 -18.52 -37.16 11.92
C ASP A 104 -17.90 -37.56 10.58
N GLU A 105 -17.10 -38.63 10.63
CA GLU A 105 -16.34 -39.12 9.47
C GLU A 105 -17.26 -39.58 8.33
N LEU A 106 -18.44 -40.12 8.65
CA LEU A 106 -19.43 -40.56 7.66
C LEU A 106 -19.98 -39.37 6.88
N THR A 107 -20.37 -38.31 7.58
CA THR A 107 -20.85 -37.05 7.00
C THR A 107 -19.77 -36.41 6.14
N LYS A 108 -18.53 -36.36 6.64
CA LYS A 108 -17.37 -35.86 5.88
C LYS A 108 -17.16 -36.66 4.59
N LYS A 109 -17.19 -38.00 4.64
CA LYS A 109 -17.07 -38.86 3.46
C LYS A 109 -18.16 -38.60 2.42
N VAL A 110 -19.42 -38.44 2.84
CA VAL A 110 -20.53 -38.11 1.95
C VAL A 110 -20.28 -36.77 1.24
N LEU A 111 -19.91 -35.73 1.99
CA LEU A 111 -19.64 -34.39 1.45
C LEU A 111 -18.37 -34.34 0.56
N CYS A 112 -17.36 -35.19 0.82
CA CYS A 112 -16.20 -35.36 -0.06
C CYS A 112 -16.55 -36.10 -1.35
N SER A 113 -17.44 -37.09 -1.29
CA SER A 113 -17.82 -37.91 -2.46
C SER A 113 -18.64 -37.15 -3.49
N LYS A 114 -19.36 -36.10 -3.08
CA LYS A 114 -20.20 -35.29 -3.96
C LYS A 114 -19.42 -34.11 -4.51
N THR A 115 -19.27 -34.08 -5.83
CA THR A 115 -18.55 -33.02 -6.56
C THR A 115 -19.49 -32.07 -7.30
N LEU A 116 -19.10 -30.80 -7.39
CA LEU A 116 -19.82 -29.72 -8.06
C LEU A 116 -18.92 -29.05 -9.10
N LYS A 117 -19.49 -28.73 -10.27
CA LYS A 117 -18.84 -27.88 -11.27
C LYS A 117 -19.17 -26.42 -10.96
N VAL A 118 -18.16 -25.64 -10.59
CA VAL A 118 -18.33 -24.24 -10.19
C VAL A 118 -18.12 -23.33 -11.40
N LYS A 119 -19.02 -22.38 -11.63
CA LYS A 119 -19.02 -21.51 -12.83
C LYS A 119 -18.40 -20.13 -12.61
N ILE A 120 -18.22 -19.72 -11.36
CA ILE A 120 -17.81 -18.37 -10.96
C ILE A 120 -16.86 -18.42 -9.75
N GLY A 121 -16.06 -17.37 -9.56
CA GLY A 121 -15.12 -17.25 -8.45
C GLY A 121 -13.87 -18.13 -8.54
N LYS A 122 -13.21 -18.34 -7.40
CA LYS A 122 -11.93 -19.05 -7.24
C LYS A 122 -11.91 -20.45 -7.85
N PHE A 123 -13.03 -21.15 -7.83
CA PHE A 123 -13.16 -22.50 -8.35
C PHE A 123 -13.75 -22.53 -9.77
N LYS A 124 -13.79 -21.40 -10.48
CA LYS A 124 -14.35 -21.32 -11.83
C LYS A 124 -13.77 -22.40 -12.75
N ASP A 125 -14.67 -23.10 -13.43
CA ASP A 125 -14.41 -24.21 -14.35
C ASP A 125 -13.76 -25.44 -13.72
N GLN A 126 -13.61 -25.48 -12.40
CA GLN A 126 -13.13 -26.63 -11.64
C GLN A 126 -14.30 -27.50 -11.15
N THR A 127 -14.02 -28.78 -10.99
CA THR A 127 -14.90 -29.73 -10.32
C THR A 127 -14.33 -30.02 -8.94
N VAL A 128 -15.03 -29.53 -7.92
CA VAL A 128 -14.58 -29.56 -6.51
C VAL A 128 -15.64 -30.19 -5.63
N SER A 129 -15.23 -30.87 -4.56
CA SER A 129 -16.16 -31.49 -3.61
C SER A 129 -16.90 -30.46 -2.76
N ILE A 130 -18.07 -30.84 -2.24
CA ILE A 130 -18.81 -29.99 -1.30
C ILE A 130 -17.95 -29.67 -0.07
N TRP A 131 -17.19 -30.65 0.43
CA TRP A 131 -16.31 -30.46 1.58
C TRP A 131 -15.22 -29.40 1.34
N GLU A 132 -14.60 -29.41 0.16
CA GLU A 132 -13.57 -28.42 -0.19
C GLU A 132 -14.15 -27.00 -0.25
N ILE A 133 -15.37 -26.83 -0.76
CA ILE A 133 -16.04 -25.52 -0.78
C ILE A 133 -16.42 -25.07 0.63
N LEU A 134 -16.97 -25.97 1.46
CA LEU A 134 -17.29 -25.69 2.86
C LEU A 134 -16.07 -25.27 3.67
N CYS A 135 -14.88 -25.76 3.33
CA CYS A 135 -13.61 -25.39 3.95
C CYS A 135 -12.88 -24.24 3.23
N SER A 136 -13.50 -23.63 2.23
CA SER A 136 -12.91 -22.53 1.46
C SER A 136 -13.20 -21.17 2.09
N HIS A 137 -12.50 -20.14 1.61
CA HIS A 137 -12.73 -18.74 2.01
C HIS A 137 -14.17 -18.23 1.83
N TYR A 138 -15.00 -18.89 1.03
CA TYR A 138 -16.41 -18.50 0.85
C TYR A 138 -17.25 -18.75 2.11
N ILE A 139 -16.87 -19.71 2.95
CA ILE A 139 -17.71 -20.22 4.03
C ILE A 139 -16.91 -20.16 5.33
N SER A 140 -17.36 -19.33 6.26
CA SER A 140 -16.75 -19.24 7.59
C SER A 140 -17.00 -20.52 8.39
N GLU A 141 -16.18 -20.76 9.41
CA GLU A 141 -16.34 -21.94 10.27
C GLU A 141 -17.74 -22.02 10.90
N GLN A 142 -18.29 -20.88 11.31
CA GLN A 142 -19.63 -20.81 11.90
C GLN A 142 -20.72 -21.20 10.90
N ILE A 143 -20.67 -20.65 9.69
CA ILE A 143 -21.65 -20.97 8.63
C ILE A 143 -21.50 -22.45 8.21
N ARG A 144 -20.26 -22.95 8.10
CA ARG A 144 -19.99 -24.36 7.82
C ARG A 144 -20.65 -25.28 8.85
N LYS A 145 -20.48 -24.98 10.15
CA LYS A 145 -21.09 -25.77 11.23
C LYS A 145 -22.62 -25.76 11.14
N GLU A 146 -23.21 -24.60 10.93
CA GLU A 146 -24.67 -24.45 10.76
C GLU A 146 -25.20 -25.26 9.58
N LEU A 147 -24.60 -25.12 8.40
CA LEU A 147 -25.04 -25.83 7.19
C LEU A 147 -24.94 -27.35 7.34
N VAL A 148 -23.83 -27.84 7.90
CA VAL A 148 -23.64 -29.28 8.12
C VAL A 148 -24.58 -29.80 9.21
N MET A 149 -24.89 -29.01 10.24
CA MET A 149 -25.88 -29.36 11.25
C MET A 149 -27.28 -29.50 10.65
N GLN A 150 -27.72 -28.53 9.85
CA GLN A 150 -29.01 -28.59 9.18
C GLN A 150 -29.10 -29.80 8.23
N TYR A 151 -28.02 -30.10 7.52
CA TYR A 151 -27.92 -31.30 6.69
C TYR A 151 -28.07 -32.58 7.51
N LYS A 152 -27.34 -32.72 8.63
CA LYS A 152 -27.44 -33.91 9.52
C LYS A 152 -28.83 -34.06 10.13
N CYS A 153 -29.45 -32.96 10.54
CA CYS A 153 -30.80 -32.94 11.10
C CYS A 153 -31.90 -33.15 10.04
N LYS A 154 -31.55 -33.31 8.76
CA LYS A 154 -32.46 -33.45 7.62
C LYS A 154 -33.41 -32.25 7.45
N THR A 155 -33.07 -31.10 8.03
CA THR A 155 -33.78 -29.83 7.80
C THR A 155 -33.31 -29.16 6.52
N LEU A 156 -32.14 -29.55 6.01
CA LEU A 156 -31.58 -29.12 4.73
C LEU A 156 -31.24 -30.36 3.88
N THR A 157 -31.81 -30.47 2.69
CA THR A 157 -31.47 -31.56 1.77
C THR A 157 -30.10 -31.35 1.13
N LEU A 158 -29.55 -32.39 0.48
CA LEU A 158 -28.26 -32.25 -0.21
C LEU A 158 -28.37 -31.24 -1.36
N GLU A 159 -29.49 -31.26 -2.08
CA GLU A 159 -29.81 -30.34 -3.17
C GLU A 159 -29.90 -28.90 -2.68
N ASP A 160 -30.58 -28.67 -1.54
CA ASP A 160 -30.70 -27.34 -0.95
C ASP A 160 -29.36 -26.83 -0.42
N LEU A 161 -28.54 -27.71 0.18
CA LEU A 161 -27.19 -27.35 0.61
C LEU A 161 -26.33 -26.88 -0.58
N ILE A 162 -26.41 -27.58 -1.72
CA ILE A 162 -25.73 -27.20 -2.95
C ILE A 162 -26.21 -25.82 -3.43
N ALA A 163 -27.52 -25.57 -3.40
CA ALA A 163 -28.10 -24.29 -3.80
C ALA A 163 -27.63 -23.14 -2.89
N VAL A 164 -27.59 -23.35 -1.57
CA VAL A 164 -27.08 -22.37 -0.60
C VAL A 164 -25.60 -22.09 -0.84
N ILE A 165 -24.78 -23.12 -1.09
CA ILE A 165 -23.36 -22.96 -1.41
C ILE A 165 -23.17 -22.10 -2.67
N PHE A 166 -23.90 -22.41 -3.75
CA PHE A 166 -23.82 -21.61 -4.97
C PHE A 166 -24.23 -20.16 -4.75
N LYS A 167 -25.29 -19.94 -3.97
CA LYS A 167 -25.74 -18.59 -3.61
C LYS A 167 -24.68 -17.83 -2.81
N ILE A 168 -24.02 -18.47 -1.84
CA ILE A 168 -22.93 -17.85 -1.07
C ILE A 168 -21.78 -17.44 -1.99
N ILE A 169 -21.37 -18.32 -2.91
CA ILE A 169 -20.33 -17.99 -3.89
C ILE A 169 -20.79 -16.80 -4.74
N GLU A 170 -22.00 -16.86 -5.31
CA GLU A 170 -22.53 -15.80 -6.16
C GLU A 170 -22.63 -14.45 -5.45
N ASP A 171 -23.23 -14.41 -4.26
CA ASP A 171 -23.34 -13.18 -3.45
C ASP A 171 -21.96 -12.64 -3.05
N THR A 172 -20.98 -13.50 -2.83
CA THR A 172 -19.60 -13.09 -2.49
C THR A 172 -18.87 -12.51 -3.70
N GLU A 173 -18.98 -13.16 -4.85
CA GLU A 173 -18.39 -12.69 -6.12
C GLU A 173 -19.08 -11.42 -6.64
N GLN A 174 -20.40 -11.30 -6.52
CA GLN A 174 -21.14 -10.08 -6.89
C GLN A 174 -20.76 -8.90 -5.98
N ARG A 175 -20.59 -9.14 -4.68
CA ARG A 175 -20.08 -8.11 -3.76
C ARG A 175 -18.64 -7.72 -4.11
N ALA A 176 -17.77 -8.68 -4.40
CA ALA A 176 -16.42 -8.42 -4.87
C ALA A 176 -16.41 -7.57 -6.16
N GLU A 177 -17.24 -7.92 -7.15
CA GLU A 177 -17.37 -7.15 -8.39
C GLU A 177 -17.88 -5.72 -8.14
N ALA A 178 -18.88 -5.57 -7.26
CA ALA A 178 -19.40 -4.27 -6.86
C ALA A 178 -18.35 -3.43 -6.12
N LEU A 179 -17.38 -4.06 -5.45
CA LEU A 179 -16.28 -3.44 -4.70
C LEU A 179 -15.06 -3.07 -5.56
N LYS A 180 -15.20 -3.05 -6.90
CA LYS A 180 -14.13 -2.67 -7.81
C LYS A 180 -13.83 -1.16 -7.80
N VAL A 181 -12.62 -0.78 -7.39
CA VAL A 181 -12.06 0.58 -7.43
C VAL A 181 -10.99 0.67 -8.52
N LYS A 182 -11.01 1.74 -9.31
CA LYS A 182 -9.89 2.07 -10.22
C LYS A 182 -8.61 2.34 -9.42
N GLY A 183 -7.62 1.47 -9.58
CA GLY A 183 -6.23 1.75 -9.21
C GLY A 183 -5.50 2.55 -10.29
N LEU A 184 -4.19 2.74 -10.13
CA LEU A 184 -3.37 3.58 -11.03
C LEU A 184 -3.48 3.18 -12.50
N ARG A 185 -3.74 1.90 -12.85
CA ARG A 185 -3.84 1.43 -14.25
C ARG A 185 -4.86 0.29 -14.49
N GLY A 186 -5.84 0.09 -13.59
CA GLY A 186 -6.87 -0.96 -13.75
C GLY A 186 -7.85 -1.06 -12.58
N ASP A 187 -8.97 -1.76 -12.78
CA ASP A 187 -10.02 -1.96 -11.79
C ASP A 187 -9.62 -3.00 -10.72
N LYS A 188 -10.09 -2.84 -9.47
CA LYS A 188 -9.71 -3.71 -8.34
C LYS A 188 -10.77 -3.92 -7.29
N THR A 189 -10.99 -5.16 -6.90
CA THR A 189 -11.80 -5.51 -5.74
C THR A 189 -11.13 -5.12 -4.42
N LEU A 190 -11.83 -4.39 -3.54
CA LEU A 190 -11.47 -4.36 -2.12
C LEU A 190 -12.00 -5.63 -1.45
N ASP A 191 -11.14 -6.63 -1.30
CA ASP A 191 -11.45 -7.74 -0.40
C ASP A 191 -11.40 -7.20 1.04
N GLN A 192 -12.49 -7.37 1.78
CA GLN A 192 -12.69 -7.00 3.20
C GLN A 192 -13.18 -5.58 3.50
N LEU A 193 -14.36 -5.20 2.98
CA LEU A 193 -15.23 -4.29 3.74
C LEU A 193 -16.14 -5.11 4.66
N GLN A 194 -15.70 -5.31 5.91
CA GLN A 194 -16.46 -6.03 6.94
C GLN A 194 -17.71 -5.27 7.40
N ASP A 195 -17.75 -3.95 7.22
CA ASP A 195 -18.88 -3.11 7.61
C ASP A 195 -19.59 -2.57 6.37
N GLY A 196 -20.77 -3.12 6.07
CA GLY A 196 -21.66 -2.67 4.99
C GLY A 196 -22.19 -1.24 5.14
N SER A 197 -21.62 -0.43 6.04
CA SER A 197 -21.96 0.97 6.30
C SER A 197 -21.27 1.94 5.33
N LEU A 198 -20.13 1.56 4.73
CA LEU A 198 -19.30 2.48 3.94
C LEU A 198 -19.40 2.16 2.44
N THR A 199 -19.96 3.09 1.66
CA THR A 199 -19.98 2.99 0.20
C THR A 199 -18.59 3.26 -0.39
N LEU A 200 -18.17 2.53 -1.42
CA LEU A 200 -16.87 2.72 -2.12
C LEU A 200 -16.62 4.17 -2.52
N ALA A 201 -17.66 4.85 -3.00
CA ALA A 201 -17.58 6.26 -3.41
C ALA A 201 -17.25 7.20 -2.23
N SER A 202 -17.59 6.82 -1.00
CA SER A 202 -17.19 7.56 0.20
C SER A 202 -15.75 7.25 0.62
N LEU A 203 -15.27 6.03 0.38
CA LEU A 203 -13.91 5.61 0.74
C LEU A 203 -12.86 6.16 -0.24
N THR A 204 -13.12 6.12 -1.54
CA THR A 204 -12.20 6.66 -2.56
C THR A 204 -12.05 8.18 -2.49
N LYS A 205 -13.04 8.88 -1.90
CA LYS A 205 -12.97 10.32 -1.63
C LYS A 205 -12.16 10.69 -0.39
N ARG A 206 -11.82 9.73 0.49
CA ARG A 206 -10.97 10.02 1.65
C ARG A 206 -9.54 10.26 1.17
N ASP A 207 -8.97 11.40 1.54
CA ASP A 207 -7.59 11.77 1.17
C ASP A 207 -6.56 10.72 1.63
N THR A 208 -6.84 10.02 2.74
CA THR A 208 -6.02 8.93 3.27
C THR A 208 -5.94 7.70 2.36
N ILE A 209 -6.97 7.45 1.55
CA ILE A 209 -7.03 6.32 0.61
C ILE A 209 -6.62 6.80 -0.79
N LYS A 210 -7.05 7.99 -1.19
CA LYS A 210 -6.70 8.62 -2.48
C LYS A 210 -5.18 8.72 -2.66
N ARG A 211 -4.41 9.02 -1.61
CA ARG A 211 -2.93 9.03 -1.69
C ARG A 211 -2.34 7.69 -2.14
N TYR A 212 -2.98 6.56 -1.84
CA TYR A 212 -2.48 5.24 -2.21
C TYR A 212 -3.02 4.76 -3.56
N LEU A 213 -4.21 5.22 -3.95
CA LEU A 213 -4.84 4.89 -5.23
C LEU A 213 -4.32 5.75 -6.38
N ASP A 214 -4.27 7.07 -6.19
CA ASP A 214 -3.94 8.05 -7.24
C ASP A 214 -2.61 8.75 -6.99
N GLY A 215 -2.10 8.72 -5.76
CA GLY A 215 -1.00 9.56 -5.32
C GLY A 215 -1.45 10.93 -4.79
N THR A 216 -0.45 11.71 -4.39
CA THR A 216 -0.53 13.04 -3.78
C THR A 216 -0.44 14.17 -4.83
N GLY A 217 -0.23 13.81 -6.11
CA GLY A 217 -0.02 14.72 -7.22
C GLY A 217 1.47 14.91 -7.54
N CYS A 218 1.81 14.90 -8.83
CA CYS A 218 3.15 15.16 -9.35
C CYS A 218 3.21 16.54 -10.01
N ILE A 219 4.41 17.00 -10.38
CA ILE A 219 4.62 18.23 -11.15
C ILE A 219 4.01 18.03 -12.54
N ALA A 220 2.85 18.63 -12.78
CA ALA A 220 2.01 18.42 -13.96
C ALA A 220 2.45 19.26 -15.16
N GLY A 221 3.06 20.42 -14.92
CA GLY A 221 3.35 21.40 -15.95
C GLY A 221 4.16 22.58 -15.43
N VAL A 222 4.25 23.61 -16.27
CA VAL A 222 4.95 24.85 -15.99
C VAL A 222 3.95 26.01 -15.96
N LEU A 223 4.17 26.95 -15.05
CA LEU A 223 3.48 28.24 -14.98
C LEU A 223 4.50 29.35 -15.21
N LEU A 224 4.21 30.26 -16.14
CA LEU A 224 4.92 31.54 -16.28
C LEU A 224 4.15 32.61 -15.51
N PRO A 225 4.64 33.05 -14.32
CA PRO A 225 3.88 33.98 -13.48
C PRO A 225 3.60 35.32 -14.17
N SER A 226 4.59 35.88 -14.87
CA SER A 226 4.49 37.17 -15.56
C SER A 226 3.35 37.25 -16.57
N LYS A 227 3.01 36.11 -17.20
CA LYS A 227 1.94 36.01 -18.23
C LYS A 227 0.71 35.25 -17.73
N LYS A 228 0.76 34.70 -16.51
CA LYS A 228 -0.19 33.69 -15.99
C LYS A 228 -0.44 32.55 -16.98
N GLU A 229 0.57 32.19 -17.77
CA GLU A 229 0.46 31.19 -18.83
C GLU A 229 0.82 29.80 -18.26
N LYS A 230 -0.14 28.87 -18.30
CA LYS A 230 0.07 27.46 -17.95
C LYS A 230 0.43 26.68 -19.22
N MET A 231 1.39 25.75 -19.13
CA MET A 231 1.76 24.89 -20.27
C MET A 231 2.29 23.53 -19.82
N SER A 232 2.32 22.55 -20.73
CA SER A 232 2.95 21.26 -20.46
C SER A 232 4.48 21.38 -20.39
N ILE A 233 5.13 20.42 -19.73
CA ILE A 233 6.61 20.37 -19.65
C ILE A 233 7.23 20.33 -21.05
N TYR A 234 6.65 19.56 -21.97
CA TYR A 234 7.14 19.46 -23.34
C TYR A 234 6.93 20.75 -24.16
N GLN A 235 5.85 21.49 -23.92
CA GLN A 235 5.67 22.82 -24.51
C GLN A 235 6.71 23.81 -23.99
N ALA A 236 7.01 23.77 -22.68
CA ALA A 236 8.06 24.61 -22.10
C ALA A 236 9.44 24.28 -22.67
N LEU A 237 9.75 23.00 -22.90
CA LEU A 237 10.96 22.56 -23.61
C LEU A 237 11.03 23.14 -25.02
N LYS A 238 9.94 23.03 -25.81
CA LYS A 238 9.90 23.57 -27.18
C LYS A 238 10.07 25.09 -27.23
N LYS A 239 9.61 25.80 -26.19
CA LYS A 239 9.80 27.25 -26.06
C LYS A 239 11.18 27.64 -25.51
N GLY A 240 12.04 26.68 -25.17
CA GLY A 240 13.37 26.94 -24.60
C GLY A 240 13.35 27.41 -23.15
N LEU A 241 12.21 27.29 -22.46
CA LEU A 241 12.06 27.67 -21.05
C LEU A 241 12.65 26.62 -20.10
N LEU A 242 12.74 25.37 -20.56
CA LEU A 242 13.40 24.28 -19.84
C LEU A 242 14.52 23.70 -20.70
N THR A 243 15.62 23.31 -20.06
CA THR A 243 16.65 22.50 -20.71
C THR A 243 16.12 21.09 -20.98
N GLU A 244 16.70 20.40 -21.97
CA GLU A 244 16.31 19.02 -22.30
C GLU A 244 16.44 18.08 -21.10
N GLN A 245 17.52 18.21 -20.32
CA GLN A 245 17.74 17.40 -19.12
C GLN A 245 16.67 17.64 -18.04
N CYS A 246 16.29 18.90 -17.81
CA CYS A 246 15.24 19.24 -16.84
C CYS A 246 13.87 18.71 -17.29
N ALA A 247 13.50 18.97 -18.55
CA ALA A 247 12.23 18.53 -19.11
C ALA A 247 12.10 17.01 -19.14
N LEU A 248 13.16 16.29 -19.53
CA LEU A 248 13.18 14.84 -19.54
C LEU A 248 12.99 14.27 -18.13
N GLY A 249 13.74 14.74 -17.13
CA GLY A 249 13.61 14.26 -15.76
C GLY A 249 12.20 14.46 -15.19
N LEU A 250 11.57 15.61 -15.46
CA LEU A 250 10.20 15.87 -15.01
C LEU A 250 9.16 14.98 -15.72
N LEU A 251 9.30 14.73 -17.02
CA LEU A 251 8.42 13.83 -17.78
C LEU A 251 8.61 12.37 -17.35
N GLU A 252 9.84 11.94 -17.08
CA GLU A 252 10.15 10.61 -16.54
C GLU A 252 9.53 10.43 -15.15
N ALA A 253 9.59 11.44 -14.29
CA ALA A 253 8.91 11.42 -13.00
C ALA A 253 7.38 11.30 -13.15
N GLN A 254 6.75 12.00 -14.11
CA GLN A 254 5.32 11.82 -14.40
C GLN A 254 5.01 10.37 -14.82
N ALA A 255 5.77 9.83 -15.78
CA ALA A 255 5.60 8.46 -16.25
C ALA A 255 5.79 7.43 -15.11
N ALA A 256 6.80 7.63 -14.26
CA ALA A 256 7.10 6.74 -13.13
C ALA A 256 6.15 6.87 -11.93
N THR A 257 5.33 7.93 -11.89
CA THR A 257 4.33 8.15 -10.83
C THR A 257 2.90 7.81 -11.25
N GLY A 258 2.71 7.43 -12.53
CA GLY A 258 1.47 6.84 -13.03
C GLY A 258 1.17 7.21 -14.48
N PHE A 259 1.19 8.51 -14.79
CA PHE A 259 0.68 9.06 -16.05
C PHE A 259 1.40 10.35 -16.45
N LEU A 260 1.49 10.58 -17.75
CA LEU A 260 1.79 11.90 -18.29
C LEU A 260 0.56 12.80 -18.18
N ILE A 261 0.75 14.05 -17.79
CA ILE A 261 -0.35 14.98 -17.50
C ILE A 261 -0.40 16.07 -18.57
N ASP A 262 -1.59 16.27 -19.14
CA ASP A 262 -1.93 17.49 -19.89
C ASP A 262 -2.57 18.48 -18.90
N PRO A 263 -1.82 19.52 -18.43
CA PRO A 263 -2.34 20.47 -17.45
C PRO A 263 -3.43 21.40 -18.01
N LEU A 264 -3.56 21.51 -19.34
CA LEU A 264 -4.57 22.36 -19.98
C LEU A 264 -5.91 21.64 -20.09
N LYS A 265 -5.89 20.34 -20.39
CA LYS A 265 -7.10 19.51 -20.51
C LYS A 265 -7.42 18.72 -19.25
N ASN A 266 -6.56 18.80 -18.23
CA ASN A 266 -6.60 17.99 -17.01
C ASN A 266 -6.75 16.49 -17.31
N LYS A 267 -5.96 15.99 -18.27
CA LYS A 267 -5.98 14.59 -18.72
C LYS A 267 -4.73 13.86 -18.25
N LYS A 268 -4.93 12.61 -17.82
CA LYS A 268 -3.87 11.64 -17.50
C LYS A 268 -3.78 10.66 -18.66
N LEU A 269 -2.59 10.51 -19.25
CA LEU A 269 -2.35 9.68 -20.43
C LEU A 269 -1.21 8.69 -20.17
N SER A 270 -1.30 7.51 -20.77
CA SER A 270 -0.15 6.61 -20.91
C SER A 270 0.90 7.23 -21.85
N VAL A 271 2.12 6.67 -21.86
CA VAL A 271 3.19 7.17 -22.72
C VAL A 271 2.81 7.09 -24.21
N ASP A 272 2.19 5.99 -24.64
CA ASP A 272 1.77 5.81 -26.03
C ASP A 272 0.64 6.78 -26.43
N GLU A 273 -0.34 7.00 -25.56
CA GLU A 273 -1.41 7.98 -25.78
C GLU A 273 -0.88 9.41 -25.82
N ALA A 274 0.09 9.75 -24.97
CA ALA A 274 0.68 11.08 -24.92
C ALA A 274 1.48 11.40 -26.20
N VAL A 275 2.18 10.42 -26.78
CA VAL A 275 2.87 10.60 -28.07
C VAL A 275 1.85 10.71 -29.20
N THR A 276 0.84 9.84 -29.24
CA THR A 276 -0.21 9.85 -30.28
C THR A 276 -1.02 11.15 -30.28
N SER A 277 -1.30 11.70 -29.10
CA SER A 277 -2.01 12.96 -28.95
C SER A 277 -1.12 14.21 -29.12
N GLY A 278 0.19 14.03 -29.31
CA GLY A 278 1.17 15.11 -29.47
C GLY A 278 1.49 15.88 -28.18
N LEU A 279 1.10 15.36 -27.01
CA LEU A 279 1.49 15.95 -25.72
C LEU A 279 3.01 15.89 -25.52
N VAL A 280 3.65 14.82 -26.00
CA VAL A 280 5.11 14.63 -25.98
C VAL A 280 5.61 14.23 -27.37
N GLY A 281 6.85 14.60 -27.70
CA GLY A 281 7.50 14.22 -28.96
C GLY A 281 7.92 12.76 -29.01
N SER A 282 7.92 12.19 -30.23
CA SER A 282 8.38 10.82 -30.48
C SER A 282 9.85 10.59 -30.11
N ASN A 283 10.67 11.65 -30.08
CA ASN A 283 12.07 11.60 -29.66
C ASN A 283 12.25 11.15 -28.21
N LEU A 284 11.28 11.42 -27.32
CA LEU A 284 11.35 11.05 -25.90
C LEU A 284 10.66 9.71 -25.59
N HIS A 285 9.96 9.10 -26.57
CA HIS A 285 9.12 7.92 -26.38
C HIS A 285 9.85 6.76 -25.71
N LYS A 286 11.06 6.43 -26.18
CA LYS A 286 11.87 5.32 -25.64
C LYS A 286 12.24 5.54 -24.17
N ASN A 287 12.65 6.75 -23.81
CA ASN A 287 13.05 7.08 -22.43
C ASN A 287 11.83 7.02 -21.50
N LEU A 288 10.70 7.57 -21.95
CA LEU A 288 9.47 7.58 -21.15
C LEU A 288 8.87 6.19 -20.96
N LEU A 289 8.97 5.29 -21.96
CA LEU A 289 8.59 3.89 -21.78
C LEU A 289 9.47 3.17 -20.77
N LEU A 290 10.76 3.51 -20.67
CA LEU A 290 11.63 2.96 -19.62
C LEU A 290 11.20 3.45 -18.23
N ALA A 291 10.87 4.74 -18.09
CA ALA A 291 10.37 5.27 -16.84
C ALA A 291 8.98 4.70 -16.45
N GLU A 292 8.10 4.47 -17.43
CA GLU A 292 6.77 3.90 -17.22
C GLU A 292 6.81 2.48 -16.64
N LYS A 293 7.89 1.72 -16.88
CA LYS A 293 8.12 0.40 -16.24
C LYS A 293 8.20 0.47 -14.72
N ALA A 294 8.52 1.63 -14.15
CA ALA A 294 8.45 1.83 -12.70
C ALA A 294 7.03 1.67 -12.14
N VAL A 295 6.01 1.80 -12.99
CA VAL A 295 4.59 1.59 -12.64
C VAL A 295 4.09 0.24 -13.15
N THR A 296 4.43 -0.14 -14.39
CA THR A 296 3.89 -1.35 -15.04
C THR A 296 4.66 -2.63 -14.72
N GLY A 297 5.84 -2.50 -14.10
CA GLY A 297 6.74 -3.58 -13.72
C GLY A 297 7.88 -3.79 -14.72
N TYR A 298 9.07 -4.07 -14.19
CA TYR A 298 10.21 -4.51 -14.99
C TYR A 298 10.14 -6.02 -15.21
N THR A 299 10.46 -6.50 -16.40
CA THR A 299 10.53 -7.94 -16.66
C THR A 299 11.90 -8.45 -16.22
N ASP A 300 11.91 -9.41 -15.29
CA ASP A 300 13.12 -10.14 -14.92
C ASP A 300 13.55 -11.06 -16.07
N PRO A 301 14.78 -10.91 -16.63
CA PRO A 301 15.28 -11.75 -17.71
C PRO A 301 15.38 -13.24 -17.37
N HIS A 302 15.50 -13.60 -16.09
CA HIS A 302 15.69 -14.98 -15.65
C HIS A 302 14.37 -15.70 -15.41
N THR A 303 13.39 -15.03 -14.82
CA THR A 303 12.10 -15.64 -14.44
C THR A 303 10.95 -15.28 -15.37
N GLY A 304 11.08 -14.22 -16.16
CA GLY A 304 9.98 -13.64 -16.95
C GLY A 304 8.92 -12.92 -16.11
N ASN A 305 9.05 -12.92 -14.77
CA ASN A 305 8.11 -12.27 -13.87
C ASN A 305 8.30 -10.75 -13.86
N LYS A 306 7.22 -10.04 -13.49
CA LYS A 306 7.27 -8.60 -13.24
C LYS A 306 7.82 -8.32 -11.84
N ILE A 307 8.81 -7.45 -11.77
CA ILE A 307 9.46 -7.01 -10.52
C ILE A 307 9.30 -5.50 -10.33
N SER A 308 9.45 -5.03 -9.09
CA SER A 308 9.38 -3.61 -8.74
C SER A 308 10.60 -2.83 -9.21
N LEU A 309 10.48 -1.50 -9.27
CA LEU A 309 11.59 -0.60 -9.60
C LEU A 309 12.81 -0.85 -8.71
N PHE A 310 12.60 -0.97 -7.39
CA PHE A 310 13.67 -1.21 -6.44
C PHE A 310 14.36 -2.56 -6.65
N GLN A 311 13.59 -3.62 -6.92
CA GLN A 311 14.15 -4.93 -7.26
C GLN A 311 14.96 -4.86 -8.56
N ALA A 312 14.49 -4.11 -9.56
CA ALA A 312 15.23 -3.88 -10.80
C ALA A 312 16.55 -3.13 -10.58
N ILE A 313 16.60 -2.18 -9.64
CA ILE A 313 17.83 -1.50 -9.23
C ILE A 313 18.81 -2.50 -8.59
N ARG A 314 18.33 -3.32 -7.64
CA ARG A 314 19.16 -4.32 -6.95
C ARG A 314 19.73 -5.37 -7.90
N GLN A 315 18.94 -5.78 -8.89
CA GLN A 315 19.34 -6.73 -9.92
C GLN A 315 20.12 -6.09 -11.08
N LYS A 316 20.38 -4.78 -11.04
CA LYS A 316 21.09 -4.02 -12.08
C LYS A 316 20.43 -4.11 -13.46
N ILE A 317 19.11 -4.33 -13.50
CA ILE A 317 18.30 -4.28 -14.73
C ILE A 317 18.11 -2.84 -15.19
N THR A 318 18.06 -1.90 -14.25
CA THR A 318 18.06 -0.46 -14.51
C THR A 318 19.30 0.20 -13.90
N VAL A 319 19.70 1.34 -14.45
CA VAL A 319 20.82 2.14 -13.93
C VAL A 319 20.45 2.67 -12.55
N LYS A 320 21.32 2.48 -11.56
CA LYS A 320 21.06 2.83 -10.16
C LYS A 320 20.63 4.29 -10.01
N GLU A 321 21.40 5.23 -10.54
CA GLU A 321 21.13 6.67 -10.44
C GLU A 321 19.75 7.03 -11.00
N HIS A 322 19.47 6.61 -12.23
CA HIS A 322 18.18 6.84 -12.87
C HIS A 322 17.02 6.21 -12.09
N GLY A 323 17.16 4.95 -11.65
CA GLY A 323 16.15 4.26 -10.86
C GLY A 323 15.90 4.91 -9.50
N THR A 324 16.95 5.39 -8.83
CA THR A 324 16.86 6.10 -7.55
C THR A 324 16.04 7.38 -7.70
N HIS A 325 16.20 8.15 -8.78
CA HIS A 325 15.40 9.37 -9.02
C HIS A 325 13.91 9.07 -9.21
N LEU A 326 13.58 8.01 -9.95
CA LEU A 326 12.19 7.58 -10.15
C LEU A 326 11.55 7.11 -8.82
N LEU A 327 12.33 6.41 -7.99
CA LEU A 327 11.88 5.92 -6.69
C LEU A 327 11.64 7.08 -5.71
N GLU A 328 12.51 8.09 -5.74
CA GLU A 328 12.35 9.35 -5.00
C GLU A 328 11.05 10.06 -5.37
N ALA A 329 10.77 10.19 -6.68
CA ALA A 329 9.52 10.77 -7.17
C ALA A 329 8.28 9.97 -6.72
N GLN A 330 8.34 8.63 -6.70
CA GLN A 330 7.25 7.80 -6.16
C GLN A 330 7.02 8.06 -4.67
N LEU A 331 8.09 8.08 -3.85
CA LEU A 331 7.98 8.36 -2.42
C LEU A 331 7.38 9.75 -2.15
N ALA A 332 7.90 10.77 -2.82
CA ALA A 332 7.45 12.16 -2.69
C ALA A 332 5.96 12.35 -3.09
N THR A 333 5.44 11.48 -3.95
CA THR A 333 4.06 11.57 -4.45
C THR A 333 3.09 10.59 -3.77
N GLY A 334 3.48 9.97 -2.65
CA GLY A 334 2.56 9.19 -1.80
C GLY A 334 3.02 7.79 -1.41
N GLY A 335 4.13 7.29 -1.98
CA GLY A 335 4.69 5.98 -1.63
C GLY A 335 5.15 5.18 -2.86
N VAL A 336 5.91 4.11 -2.61
CA VAL A 336 6.44 3.19 -3.63
C VAL A 336 5.30 2.48 -4.35
N ILE A 337 5.41 2.34 -5.67
CA ILE A 337 4.36 1.70 -6.47
C ILE A 337 4.58 0.18 -6.50
N ASP A 338 3.51 -0.56 -6.22
CA ASP A 338 3.42 -1.99 -6.49
C ASP A 338 3.04 -2.22 -7.95
N PRO A 339 3.92 -2.79 -8.79
CA PRO A 339 3.63 -2.99 -10.20
C PRO A 339 2.61 -4.10 -10.48
N MET A 340 2.50 -5.09 -9.59
CA MET A 340 1.55 -6.19 -9.73
C MET A 340 0.14 -5.72 -9.42
N HIS A 341 0.04 -4.86 -8.40
CA HIS A 341 -1.22 -4.38 -7.92
C HIS A 341 -1.47 -2.91 -8.28
N SER A 342 -0.69 -2.20 -9.10
CA SER A 342 -0.95 -0.82 -9.54
C SER A 342 -1.50 0.15 -8.46
N HIS A 343 -0.89 0.17 -7.27
CA HIS A 343 -1.18 1.14 -6.20
C HIS A 343 0.08 1.43 -5.40
N ARG A 344 0.06 2.51 -4.63
CA ARG A 344 1.17 2.87 -3.76
C ARG A 344 1.06 2.12 -2.44
N LEU A 345 2.21 1.73 -1.92
CA LEU A 345 2.34 1.05 -0.65
C LEU A 345 2.81 2.03 0.44
N PRO A 346 2.29 1.89 1.67
CA PRO A 346 2.98 2.40 2.86
C PRO A 346 4.41 1.84 2.93
N VAL A 347 5.32 2.59 3.53
CA VAL A 347 6.76 2.25 3.62
C VAL A 347 6.95 0.88 4.28
N GLU A 348 6.21 0.61 5.36
CA GLU A 348 6.29 -0.65 6.12
C GLU A 348 5.81 -1.86 5.31
N VAL A 349 4.87 -1.65 4.37
CA VAL A 349 4.42 -2.70 3.46
C VAL A 349 5.43 -2.89 2.33
N ALA A 350 6.02 -1.80 1.83
CA ALA A 350 7.09 -1.85 0.83
C ALA A 350 8.30 -2.65 1.34
N TYR A 351 8.68 -2.49 2.62
CA TYR A 351 9.74 -3.28 3.26
C TYR A 351 9.43 -4.77 3.29
N ARG A 352 8.24 -5.15 3.78
CA ARG A 352 7.82 -6.56 3.85
C ARG A 352 7.76 -7.24 2.49
N ARG A 353 7.47 -6.48 1.42
CA ARG A 353 7.45 -6.97 0.03
C ARG A 353 8.80 -6.88 -0.66
N GLY A 354 9.83 -6.33 -0.01
CA GLY A 354 11.15 -6.12 -0.60
C GLY A 354 11.14 -5.13 -1.76
N TYR A 355 10.23 -4.16 -1.75
CA TYR A 355 10.13 -3.07 -2.74
C TYR A 355 10.85 -1.80 -2.29
N LEU A 356 11.38 -1.79 -1.08
CA LEU A 356 12.24 -0.76 -0.51
C LEU A 356 13.04 -1.41 0.63
N ASP A 357 14.21 -0.89 0.96
CA ASP A 357 14.95 -1.20 2.18
C ASP A 357 15.29 0.09 2.94
N ASP A 358 15.76 -0.07 4.18
CA ASP A 358 16.07 1.05 5.08
C ASP A 358 17.16 1.95 4.51
N ASP A 359 18.20 1.36 3.91
CA ASP A 359 19.32 2.09 3.29
C ASP A 359 18.84 2.99 2.15
N MET A 360 18.00 2.46 1.25
CA MET A 360 17.44 3.24 0.16
C MET A 360 16.45 4.29 0.67
N PHE A 361 15.62 3.97 1.66
CA PHE A 361 14.69 4.95 2.23
C PHE A 361 15.43 6.13 2.86
N LEU A 362 16.50 5.87 3.62
CA LEU A 362 17.33 6.91 4.22
C LEU A 362 17.98 7.79 3.14
N LEU A 363 18.56 7.17 2.11
CA LEU A 363 19.16 7.87 0.97
C LEU A 363 18.16 8.78 0.22
N LEU A 364 16.89 8.40 0.17
CA LEU A 364 15.86 9.14 -0.55
C LEU A 364 15.16 10.20 0.31
N SER A 365 15.21 10.06 1.64
CA SER A 365 14.49 10.93 2.57
C SER A 365 15.37 12.03 3.18
N ASP A 366 16.70 11.89 3.11
CA ASP A 366 17.64 12.88 3.64
C ASP A 366 17.65 14.16 2.78
N PRO A 367 17.25 15.33 3.32
CA PRO A 367 17.19 16.58 2.56
C PRO A 367 18.57 17.19 2.23
N ASP A 368 19.58 16.89 3.05
CA ASP A 368 20.92 17.50 2.96
C ASP A 368 21.88 16.62 2.14
N HIS A 369 21.84 15.32 2.39
CA HIS A 369 22.74 14.31 1.83
C HIS A 369 22.04 13.29 0.93
N GLY A 370 20.73 13.39 0.76
CA GLY A 370 19.98 12.47 -0.09
C GLY A 370 20.22 12.66 -1.59
N SER A 371 19.65 11.74 -2.37
CA SER A 371 19.83 11.71 -3.83
C SER A 371 19.14 12.91 -4.51
N LYS A 372 19.92 13.90 -4.95
CA LYS A 372 19.42 15.08 -5.70
C LYS A 372 19.45 14.83 -7.20
N GLY A 373 18.37 14.22 -7.69
CA GLY A 373 18.26 13.77 -9.08
C GLY A 373 17.66 14.75 -10.07
N PHE A 374 17.05 15.83 -9.59
CA PHE A 374 16.34 16.81 -10.40
C PHE A 374 17.12 18.12 -10.44
N ILE A 375 16.78 18.98 -11.41
CA ILE A 375 17.39 20.30 -11.58
C ILE A 375 16.28 21.33 -11.52
N ASP A 376 16.42 22.32 -10.65
CA ASP A 376 15.52 23.47 -10.65
C ASP A 376 15.86 24.37 -11.86
N PRO A 377 14.90 24.65 -12.76
CA PRO A 377 15.16 25.45 -13.96
C PRO A 377 15.54 26.90 -13.66
N ASN A 378 15.19 27.45 -12.50
CA ASN A 378 15.47 28.84 -12.15
C ASN A 378 16.86 29.02 -11.52
N THR A 379 17.23 28.13 -10.58
CA THR A 379 18.51 28.22 -9.86
C THR A 379 19.62 27.36 -10.48
N ARG A 380 19.26 26.41 -11.36
CA ARG A 380 20.13 25.37 -11.94
C ARG A 380 20.78 24.44 -10.91
N GLU A 381 20.30 24.46 -9.67
CA GLU A 381 20.80 23.60 -8.61
C GLU A 381 20.22 22.19 -8.73
N LYS A 382 21.03 21.19 -8.34
CA LYS A 382 20.53 19.84 -8.13
C LYS A 382 19.68 19.81 -6.87
N ILE A 383 18.48 19.25 -6.98
CA ILE A 383 17.46 19.25 -5.93
C ILE A 383 16.72 17.90 -5.90
N SER A 384 16.10 17.57 -4.77
CA SER A 384 15.19 16.42 -4.69
C SER A 384 13.83 16.76 -5.33
N TYR A 385 13.10 15.75 -5.80
CA TYR A 385 11.73 15.90 -6.27
C TYR A 385 10.80 16.45 -5.19
N SER A 386 10.97 16.01 -3.93
CA SER A 386 10.17 16.51 -2.80
C SER A 386 10.35 18.01 -2.57
N GLN A 387 11.60 18.50 -2.60
CA GLN A 387 11.93 19.91 -2.49
C GLN A 387 11.42 20.70 -3.72
N LEU A 388 11.52 20.14 -4.93
CA LEU A 388 11.01 20.77 -6.14
C LEU A 388 9.48 20.91 -6.12
N LEU A 389 8.75 19.89 -5.63
CA LEU A 389 7.30 19.95 -5.41
C LEU A 389 6.90 21.06 -4.44
N GLN A 390 7.70 21.30 -3.39
CA GLN A 390 7.44 22.39 -2.44
C GLN A 390 7.59 23.78 -3.08
N ARG A 391 8.38 23.89 -4.16
CA ARG A 391 8.54 25.11 -4.97
C ARG A 391 7.43 25.29 -6.01
N CYS A 392 6.55 24.31 -6.21
CA CYS A 392 5.46 24.40 -7.18
C CYS A 392 4.26 25.19 -6.66
N TYR A 393 3.61 25.91 -7.59
CA TYR A 393 2.29 26.48 -7.39
C TYR A 393 1.24 25.37 -7.51
N LYS A 394 0.32 25.26 -6.55
CA LYS A 394 -0.80 24.32 -6.63
C LYS A 394 -2.01 25.05 -7.18
N ASP A 395 -2.42 24.67 -8.39
CA ASP A 395 -3.56 25.28 -9.06
C ASP A 395 -4.86 24.99 -8.31
N ARG A 396 -5.59 26.04 -7.92
CA ARG A 396 -6.81 25.91 -7.10
C ARG A 396 -7.94 25.20 -7.83
N ASP A 397 -8.03 25.40 -9.16
CA ASP A 397 -9.11 24.84 -9.97
C ASP A 397 -8.89 23.36 -10.29
N THR A 398 -7.65 22.98 -10.62
CA THR A 398 -7.32 21.62 -11.09
C THR A 398 -6.68 20.75 -10.02
N GLY A 399 -6.13 21.35 -8.95
CA GLY A 399 -5.35 20.68 -7.92
C GLY A 399 -3.95 20.24 -8.37
N LEU A 400 -3.53 20.61 -9.59
CA LEU A 400 -2.25 20.22 -10.18
C LEU A 400 -1.09 21.09 -9.67
N TYR A 401 0.09 20.48 -9.50
CA TYR A 401 1.31 21.21 -9.19
C TYR A 401 1.96 21.73 -10.48
N LEU A 402 2.19 23.03 -10.56
CA LEU A 402 2.83 23.70 -11.67
C LEU A 402 4.14 24.32 -11.21
N LEU A 403 5.23 23.98 -11.89
CA LEU A 403 6.54 24.55 -11.60
C LEU A 403 6.60 25.98 -12.15
N GLN A 404 6.91 26.95 -11.28
CA GLN A 404 7.06 28.33 -11.72
C GLN A 404 8.41 28.48 -12.43
N VAL A 405 8.39 28.99 -13.66
CA VAL A 405 9.61 29.26 -14.45
C VAL A 405 9.64 30.74 -14.80
N MET A 406 10.77 31.39 -14.50
CA MET A 406 10.98 32.81 -14.75
C MET A 406 11.72 33.04 -16.06
N GLU A 407 11.34 34.08 -16.80
CA GLU A 407 12.02 34.45 -18.07
C GLU A 407 13.37 35.13 -17.82
N LYS A 408 13.59 35.68 -16.63
CA LYS A 408 14.84 36.33 -16.20
C LYS A 408 15.26 35.81 -14.82
N GLU A 409 16.56 35.60 -14.63
CA GLU A 409 17.12 35.10 -13.36
C GLU A 409 16.80 36.05 -12.19
N ASP A 410 16.84 37.37 -12.39
CA ASP A 410 16.54 38.39 -11.36
C ASP A 410 15.07 38.43 -10.90
N ASP A 411 14.17 37.80 -11.66
CA ASP A 411 12.75 37.75 -11.29
C ASP A 411 12.46 36.61 -10.32
N TYR A 412 13.35 35.62 -10.19
CA TYR A 412 13.17 34.48 -9.30
C TYR A 412 13.45 34.84 -7.83
N PHE A 413 12.41 34.82 -7.01
CA PHE A 413 12.51 34.98 -5.56
C PHE A 413 11.91 33.76 -4.89
N TYR A 414 12.75 33.01 -4.17
CA TYR A 414 12.35 31.90 -3.34
C TYR A 414 12.81 32.17 -1.91
N ILE A 415 11.91 31.96 -0.95
CA ILE A 415 12.24 32.05 0.47
C ILE A 415 12.88 30.72 0.86
N ASP A 416 14.21 30.73 0.99
CA ASP A 416 14.97 29.57 1.43
C ASP A 416 14.54 29.13 2.85
N GLU A 417 14.91 27.91 3.22
CA GLU A 417 14.47 27.31 4.49
C GLU A 417 15.06 28.03 5.71
N GLN A 418 16.26 28.59 5.61
CA GLN A 418 16.87 29.38 6.69
C GLN A 418 16.11 30.68 6.90
N THR A 419 15.83 31.41 5.83
CA THR A 419 15.01 32.63 5.82
C THR A 419 13.60 32.33 6.32
N LYS A 420 12.98 31.23 5.88
CA LYS A 420 11.67 30.79 6.36
C LYS A 420 11.68 30.51 7.87
N ASN A 421 12.69 29.80 8.37
CA ASN A 421 12.84 29.49 9.79
C ASN A 421 13.12 30.75 10.63
N ALA A 422 13.95 31.66 10.13
CA ALA A 422 14.18 32.97 10.75
C ALA A 422 12.86 33.77 10.84
N LEU A 423 12.09 33.82 9.75
CA LEU A 423 10.79 34.49 9.72
C LEU A 423 9.74 33.83 10.63
N LEU A 424 9.70 32.49 10.71
CA LEU A 424 8.80 31.75 11.60
C LEU A 424 9.14 31.94 13.08
N SER A 425 10.44 32.10 13.40
CA SER A 425 10.93 32.27 14.78
C SER A 425 10.87 33.73 15.27
N THR A 426 10.74 34.69 14.35
CA THR A 426 10.69 36.12 14.66
C THR A 426 9.31 36.52 15.22
N LYS A 427 9.30 37.10 16.43
CA LYS A 427 8.10 37.66 17.07
C LYS A 427 7.92 39.12 16.67
N VAL A 428 6.75 39.46 16.15
CA VAL A 428 6.42 40.85 15.76
C VAL A 428 5.27 41.35 16.63
N GLN A 429 5.44 42.52 17.22
CA GLN A 429 4.34 43.22 17.89
C GLN A 429 3.46 43.90 16.85
N VAL A 430 2.16 43.63 16.89
CA VAL A 430 1.20 44.21 15.94
C VAL A 430 0.57 45.47 16.55
N PRO A 431 0.88 46.68 16.05
CA PRO A 431 0.44 47.93 16.67
C PRO A 431 -0.98 48.37 16.24
N VAL A 432 -1.51 47.81 15.15
CA VAL A 432 -2.80 48.20 14.54
C VAL A 432 -3.57 47.00 13.96
N GLY A 433 -4.88 47.13 13.79
CA GLY A 433 -5.74 46.09 13.19
C GLY A 433 -6.31 45.07 14.19
N LYS A 434 -6.94 44.00 13.66
CA LYS A 434 -7.69 42.98 14.41
C LYS A 434 -6.88 42.28 15.52
N TYR A 435 -5.55 42.29 15.42
CA TYR A 435 -4.63 41.63 16.35
C TYR A 435 -3.77 42.62 17.17
N LYS A 436 -4.21 43.89 17.26
CA LYS A 436 -3.50 44.94 18.02
C LYS A 436 -3.20 44.50 19.45
N GLY A 437 -1.94 44.62 19.87
CA GLY A 437 -1.48 44.28 21.22
C GLY A 437 -1.19 42.80 21.46
N GLN A 438 -1.38 41.93 20.46
CA GLN A 438 -0.97 40.54 20.55
C GLN A 438 0.47 40.38 20.04
N VAL A 439 1.28 39.58 20.75
CA VAL A 439 2.54 39.07 20.22
C VAL A 439 2.17 37.94 19.27
N ALA A 440 2.07 38.25 17.98
CA ALA A 440 1.76 37.24 16.98
C ALA A 440 2.99 36.34 16.82
N TYR A 441 2.84 35.06 17.20
CA TYR A 441 3.68 34.04 16.58
C TYR A 441 3.31 34.04 15.10
N ARG A 442 4.28 34.15 14.19
CA ARG A 442 4.06 33.83 12.78
C ARG A 442 3.77 32.33 12.56
N ARG A 443 3.40 31.58 13.61
CA ARG A 443 3.00 30.17 13.55
C ARG A 443 1.59 30.10 12.95
N GLY A 444 1.55 29.94 11.63
CA GLY A 444 0.33 29.60 10.89
C GLY A 444 0.11 30.41 9.61
N TYR A 445 0.91 31.45 9.35
CA TYR A 445 0.75 32.31 8.16
C TYR A 445 1.89 32.19 7.15
N PHE A 446 2.69 31.12 7.22
CA PHE A 446 3.67 30.76 6.18
C PHE A 446 3.41 29.30 5.78
N ASP A 447 2.20 29.06 5.30
CA ASP A 447 1.84 27.83 4.61
C ASP A 447 2.21 27.93 3.12
N GLN A 448 1.93 26.86 2.39
CA GLN A 448 2.10 26.84 0.93
C GLN A 448 1.27 27.96 0.26
N GLU A 449 0.17 28.38 0.88
CA GLU A 449 -0.70 29.47 0.43
C GLU A 449 -0.04 30.85 0.52
N MET A 450 0.69 31.15 1.60
CA MET A 450 1.41 32.42 1.73
C MET A 450 2.66 32.49 0.83
N ASN A 451 3.35 31.38 0.58
CA ASN A 451 4.36 31.35 -0.48
C ASN A 451 3.75 31.62 -1.86
N GLN A 452 2.54 31.10 -2.13
CA GLN A 452 1.81 31.40 -3.38
C GLN A 452 1.43 32.88 -3.46
N ILE A 453 0.88 33.47 -2.39
CA ILE A 453 0.47 34.88 -2.31
C ILE A 453 1.68 35.81 -2.46
N LEU A 454 2.82 35.50 -1.82
CA LEU A 454 4.04 36.31 -1.92
C LEU A 454 4.75 36.16 -3.28
N SER A 455 4.51 35.05 -4.00
CA SER A 455 5.07 34.81 -5.33
C SER A 455 4.23 35.37 -6.48
N ASP A 456 2.97 35.73 -6.25
CA ASP A 456 2.08 36.30 -7.28
C ASP A 456 2.30 37.82 -7.41
N PRO A 457 2.85 38.32 -8.53
CA PRO A 457 3.09 39.75 -8.73
C PRO A 457 1.82 40.58 -8.89
N SER A 458 0.65 39.93 -9.02
CA SER A 458 -0.62 40.54 -9.42
C SER A 458 -1.70 40.51 -8.34
N ASP A 459 -1.41 39.95 -7.16
CA ASP A 459 -2.40 39.88 -6.09
C ASP A 459 -2.59 41.27 -5.44
N ASP A 460 -3.82 41.58 -5.04
CA ASP A 460 -4.28 42.87 -4.47
C ASP A 460 -3.66 43.18 -3.09
N THR A 461 -2.54 42.55 -2.74
CA THR A 461 -1.79 42.66 -1.50
C THR A 461 -0.89 43.89 -1.44
N LYS A 462 -1.33 45.01 -2.02
CA LYS A 462 -0.74 46.34 -1.81
C LYS A 462 -1.02 46.86 -0.39
N GLY A 463 -0.69 46.07 0.62
CA GLY A 463 -0.90 46.37 2.03
C GLY A 463 0.28 47.05 2.71
N PHE A 464 1.40 47.24 1.98
CA PHE A 464 2.60 47.90 2.51
C PHE A 464 2.74 49.28 1.89
N PHE A 465 3.01 50.29 2.71
CA PHE A 465 3.17 51.66 2.28
C PHE A 465 4.64 52.05 2.35
N ASP A 466 5.21 52.52 1.24
CA ASP A 466 6.56 53.08 1.23
C ASP A 466 6.50 54.56 1.64
N PRO A 467 7.03 54.94 2.81
CA PRO A 467 7.00 56.33 3.26
C PRO A 467 7.94 57.25 2.47
N ASN A 468 8.90 56.72 1.72
CA ASN A 468 9.85 57.52 0.93
C ASN A 468 9.27 57.91 -0.43
N THR A 469 8.45 57.05 -1.04
CA THR A 469 7.85 57.31 -2.37
C THR A 469 6.33 57.51 -2.31
N HIS A 470 5.70 57.34 -1.15
CA HIS A 470 4.25 57.42 -0.96
C HIS A 470 3.43 56.46 -1.85
N GLU A 471 4.01 55.31 -2.17
CA GLU A 471 3.35 54.29 -2.99
C GLU A 471 2.88 53.11 -2.13
N ASN A 472 1.70 52.57 -2.45
CA ASN A 472 1.27 51.28 -1.92
C ASN A 472 1.96 50.17 -2.73
N LEU A 473 2.82 49.43 -2.05
CA LEU A 473 3.67 48.36 -2.58
C LEU A 473 3.13 47.00 -2.15
N THR A 474 3.36 46.01 -3.00
CA THR A 474 3.31 44.60 -2.57
C THR A 474 4.52 44.30 -1.69
N TYR A 475 4.45 43.24 -0.87
CA TYR A 475 5.58 42.80 -0.03
C TYR A 475 6.88 42.63 -0.84
N MET A 476 6.77 42.12 -2.07
CA MET A 476 7.88 41.89 -2.98
C MET A 476 8.52 43.18 -3.51
N GLN A 477 7.71 44.20 -3.79
CA GLN A 477 8.22 45.51 -4.21
C GLN A 477 8.98 46.21 -3.08
N LEU A 478 8.48 46.11 -1.84
CA LEU A 478 9.15 46.64 -0.65
C LEU A 478 10.49 45.94 -0.40
N LEU A 479 10.52 44.60 -0.44
CA LEU A 479 11.74 43.81 -0.24
C LEU A 479 12.82 44.11 -1.29
N ARG A 480 12.47 44.19 -2.58
CA ARG A 480 13.44 44.57 -3.63
C ARG A 480 14.06 45.94 -3.38
N ARG A 481 13.27 46.90 -2.89
CA ARG A 481 13.77 48.25 -2.53
C ARG A 481 14.72 48.20 -1.33
N CYS A 482 14.40 47.43 -0.29
CA CYS A 482 15.28 47.25 0.87
C CYS A 482 16.62 46.61 0.51
N VAL A 483 16.63 45.58 -0.35
CA VAL A 483 17.85 44.93 -0.83
C VAL A 483 18.68 45.87 -1.71
N SER A 484 18.05 46.64 -2.60
CA SER A 484 18.75 47.63 -3.44
C SER A 484 19.33 48.82 -2.67
N ALA A 485 18.79 49.12 -1.47
CA ALA A 485 19.26 50.20 -0.60
C ALA A 485 20.45 49.79 0.30
N GLY A 486 20.96 48.55 0.16
CA GLY A 486 22.14 48.07 0.89
C GLY A 486 21.94 47.86 2.40
N GLY A 487 20.69 47.75 2.87
CA GLY A 487 20.39 47.58 4.29
C GLY A 487 20.09 46.12 4.65
N PHE A 488 21.12 45.40 5.10
CA PHE A 488 20.99 44.31 6.06
C PHE A 488 21.84 44.64 7.29
#